data_AF-A0A6P7GCI4-F1
#
_entry.id   AF-A0A6P7GCI4-F1
#
_cell.length_a   1.000
_cell.length_b   1.000
_cell.length_c   1.000
_cell.angle_alpha   90.00
_cell.angle_beta   90.00
_cell.angle_gamma   90.00
#
_symmetry.space_group_name_H-M   'P 1'
#
loop_
_entity.id
_entity.type
_entity.pdbx_description
1 polymer ?
#
loop_
_entity_poly.entity_id
_entity_poly.type
_entity_poly.pdbx_seq_one_letter_code
_entity_poly.pdbx_strand_id
1 'polypeptide(L)'
;MVQMGIRQSVEVASHMISVERILQYTKLEKDGVFESLPAKKPPRDWPNKGKIIFKNTFLRYALNMTPSLKDLSVDIKSGEKVGVICKVFIHVSKLKL
;
A
#
# COMPACT_ATOMS: atom_id res chain seq x y z
N MET A 1 -20.20 29.90 -38.14
CA MET A 1 -19.17 30.24 -37.12
C MET A 1 -19.52 29.71 -35.74
N VAL A 2 -20.74 29.96 -35.22
CA VAL A 2 -21.16 29.51 -33.86
C VAL A 2 -21.09 27.99 -33.65
N GLN A 3 -21.50 27.17 -34.64
CA GLN A 3 -21.43 25.70 -34.55
C GLN A 3 -20.00 25.16 -34.33
N MET A 4 -19.00 25.76 -34.99
CA MET A 4 -17.58 25.37 -34.84
C MET A 4 -17.04 25.80 -33.46
N GLY A 5 -17.43 26.99 -32.99
CA GLY A 5 -17.07 27.44 -31.64
C GLY A 5 -17.65 26.55 -30.54
N ILE A 6 -18.89 26.08 -30.70
CA ILE A 6 -19.51 25.12 -29.77
C ILE A 6 -18.73 23.80 -29.77
N ARG A 7 -18.37 23.26 -30.94
CA ARG A 7 -17.57 22.04 -31.06
C ARG A 7 -16.21 22.17 -30.38
N GLN A 8 -15.47 23.23 -30.68
CA GLN A 8 -14.17 23.49 -30.04
C GLN A 8 -14.27 23.66 -28.53
N SER A 9 -15.33 24.30 -28.03
CA SER A 9 -15.55 24.46 -26.58
C SER A 9 -15.80 23.12 -25.89
N VAL A 10 -16.56 22.23 -26.52
CA VAL A 10 -16.84 20.88 -25.99
C VAL A 10 -15.57 20.02 -25.99
N GLU A 11 -14.73 20.11 -27.03
CA GLU A 11 -13.46 19.39 -27.10
C GLU A 11 -12.50 19.82 -25.98
N VAL A 12 -12.36 21.13 -25.74
CA VAL A 12 -11.54 21.65 -24.63
C VAL A 12 -12.08 21.21 -23.27
N ALA A 13 -13.40 21.26 -23.07
CA ALA A 13 -14.01 20.79 -21.82
C ALA A 13 -13.76 19.29 -21.59
N SER A 14 -13.83 18.48 -22.66
CA SER A 14 -13.51 17.04 -22.60
C SER A 14 -12.06 16.79 -22.18
N HIS A 15 -11.11 17.56 -22.74
CA HIS A 15 -9.71 17.46 -22.33
C HIS A 15 -9.48 17.87 -20.88
N MET A 16 -10.24 18.83 -20.35
CA MET A 16 -10.11 19.28 -18.96
C MET A 16 -10.45 18.19 -17.93
N ILE A 17 -11.33 17.24 -18.27
CA ILE A 17 -11.64 16.08 -17.40
C ILE A 17 -10.38 15.24 -17.12
N SER A 18 -9.49 15.11 -18.11
CA SER A 18 -8.23 14.37 -17.93
C SER A 18 -7.29 15.07 -16.94
N VAL A 19 -7.26 16.41 -16.96
CA VAL A 19 -6.47 17.23 -16.04
C VAL A 19 -7.00 17.10 -14.61
N GLU A 20 -8.32 17.11 -14.44
CA GLU A 20 -8.95 16.91 -13.13
C GLU A 20 -8.54 15.56 -12.52
N ARG A 21 -8.54 14.48 -13.31
CA ARG A 21 -8.13 13.15 -12.84
C ARG A 21 -6.67 13.14 -12.38
N ILE A 22 -5.76 13.80 -13.11
CA ILE A 22 -4.35 13.92 -12.70
C ILE A 22 -4.25 14.67 -11.37
N LEU A 23 -4.99 15.77 -11.21
CA LEU A 23 -5.03 16.53 -9.96
C LEU A 23 -5.63 15.74 -8.79
N GLN A 24 -6.54 14.80 -9.05
CA GLN A 24 -7.05 13.90 -8.00
C GLN A 24 -5.93 12.98 -7.49
N TYR A 25 -5.10 12.41 -8.39
CA TYR A 25 -3.98 11.57 -7.99
C TYR A 25 -2.91 12.32 -7.18
N THR A 26 -2.68 13.60 -7.45
CA THR A 26 -1.69 14.39 -6.67
C THR A 26 -2.15 14.69 -5.25
N LYS A 27 -3.46 14.61 -4.97
CA LYS A 27 -4.09 14.89 -3.68
C LYS A 27 -4.41 13.64 -2.86
N LEU A 28 -4.11 12.44 -3.37
CA LEU A 28 -4.31 11.21 -2.62
C LEU A 28 -3.51 11.23 -1.31
N GLU A 29 -4.08 10.60 -0.28
CA GLU A 29 -3.37 10.34 0.96
C GLU A 29 -2.12 9.50 0.67
N LYS A 30 -0.97 9.97 1.16
CA LYS A 30 0.30 9.25 1.01
C LYS A 30 0.45 8.29 2.17
N ASP A 31 0.89 7.07 1.89
CA ASP A 31 1.13 6.03 2.91
C ASP A 31 2.23 6.40 3.93
N GLY A 32 3.00 7.46 3.65
CA GLY A 32 4.05 7.99 4.52
C GLY A 32 5.10 8.78 3.75
N VAL A 33 6.16 9.19 4.45
CA VAL A 33 7.35 9.76 3.81
C VAL A 33 8.19 8.61 3.25
N PHE A 34 8.66 8.74 2.00
CA PHE A 34 9.47 7.72 1.34
C PHE A 34 10.74 7.39 2.12
N GLU A 35 11.40 8.41 2.66
CA GLU A 35 12.52 8.23 3.58
C GLU A 35 12.08 8.40 5.03
N SER A 36 12.54 7.48 5.87
CA SER A 36 12.50 7.67 7.32
C SER A 36 13.31 8.90 7.73
N LEU A 37 12.79 9.66 8.71
CA LEU A 37 13.49 10.78 9.32
C LEU A 37 14.92 10.38 9.72
N PRO A 38 15.93 11.27 9.60
CA PRO A 38 17.33 10.93 9.94
C PRO A 38 17.49 10.30 11.32
N ALA A 39 16.73 10.78 12.32
CA ALA A 39 16.73 10.25 13.68
C ALA A 39 16.08 8.84 13.83
N LYS A 40 15.30 8.39 12.84
CA LYS A 40 14.63 7.08 12.81
C LYS A 40 15.23 6.13 11.78
N LYS A 41 16.30 6.54 11.07
CA LYS A 41 17.01 5.66 10.14
C LYS A 41 17.67 4.54 10.96
N PRO A 42 17.50 3.27 10.56
CA PRO A 42 18.21 2.20 11.22
C PRO A 42 19.73 2.36 10.99
N PRO A 43 20.57 1.79 11.87
CA PRO A 43 22.02 1.75 11.67
C PRO A 43 22.39 1.12 10.33
N ARG A 44 23.59 1.44 9.82
CA ARG A 44 24.10 0.87 8.55
C ARG A 44 24.14 -0.66 8.55
N ASP A 45 24.39 -1.25 9.72
CA ASP A 45 24.51 -2.70 9.88
C ASP A 45 23.16 -3.39 10.15
N TRP A 46 22.04 -2.66 10.03
CA TRP A 46 20.72 -3.25 10.17
C TRP A 46 20.25 -3.92 8.87
N PRO A 47 19.65 -5.12 8.95
CA PRO A 47 19.46 -5.94 10.15
C PRO A 47 20.69 -6.82 10.44
N ASN A 48 21.24 -6.75 11.66
CA ASN A 48 22.37 -7.59 12.07
C ASN A 48 21.95 -9.06 12.26
N LYS A 49 20.73 -9.29 12.76
CA LYS A 49 20.14 -10.63 12.91
C LYS A 49 18.74 -10.64 12.31
N GLY A 50 18.41 -11.68 11.55
CA GLY A 50 17.10 -11.88 10.92
C GLY A 50 16.03 -12.40 11.88
N LYS A 51 15.98 -11.89 13.11
CA LYS A 51 14.94 -12.26 14.08
C LYS A 51 13.67 -11.47 13.77
N ILE A 52 12.53 -12.15 13.63
CA ILE A 52 11.22 -11.53 13.35
C ILE A 52 10.26 -11.90 14.46
N ILE A 53 9.58 -10.91 15.04
CA ILE A 53 8.62 -11.13 16.13
C ILE A 53 7.31 -10.43 15.77
N PHE A 54 6.24 -11.21 15.62
CA PHE A 54 4.87 -10.73 15.60
C PHE A 54 4.30 -10.81 17.02
N LYS A 55 3.75 -9.71 17.53
CA LYS A 55 3.08 -9.66 18.84
C LYS A 55 1.67 -9.12 18.65
N ASN A 56 0.66 -9.92 18.97
CA ASN A 56 -0.76 -9.55 18.91
C ASN A 56 -1.11 -8.78 17.63
N THR A 57 -0.65 -9.28 16.48
CA THR A 57 -0.75 -8.57 15.21
C THR A 57 -2.11 -8.79 14.56
N PHE A 58 -2.72 -7.70 14.08
CA PHE A 58 -3.98 -7.69 13.35
C PHE A 58 -3.78 -7.08 11.96
N LEU A 59 -4.40 -7.68 10.95
CA LEU A 59 -4.40 -7.15 9.58
C LEU A 59 -5.83 -7.04 9.07
N ARG A 60 -6.18 -5.85 8.56
CA ARG A 60 -7.45 -5.58 7.86
C ARG A 60 -7.16 -4.85 6.56
N TYR A 61 -7.89 -5.18 5.50
CA TYR A 61 -7.71 -4.56 4.19
C TYR A 61 -8.38 -3.18 4.08
N ALA A 62 -9.42 -2.92 4.87
CA ALA A 62 -10.06 -1.62 4.96
C ALA A 62 -10.48 -1.35 6.41
N LEU A 63 -10.58 -0.07 6.78
CA LEU A 63 -10.89 0.36 8.15
C LEU A 63 -12.25 -0.13 8.65
N ASN A 64 -13.21 -0.28 7.75
CA ASN A 64 -14.57 -0.74 8.01
C ASN A 64 -14.76 -2.27 7.91
N MET A 65 -13.71 -3.02 7.59
CA MET A 65 -13.79 -4.47 7.47
C MET A 65 -13.29 -5.19 8.72
N THR A 66 -13.86 -6.37 8.96
CA THR A 66 -13.35 -7.27 9.99
C THR A 66 -11.91 -7.70 9.66
N PRO A 67 -11.00 -7.77 10.64
CA PRO A 67 -9.62 -8.20 10.36
C PRO A 67 -9.55 -9.60 9.76
N SER A 68 -8.78 -9.75 8.68
CA SER A 68 -8.51 -11.04 8.03
C SER A 68 -7.47 -11.85 8.78
N LEU A 69 -6.53 -11.18 9.45
CA LEU A 69 -5.60 -11.78 10.41
C LEU A 69 -5.91 -11.22 11.80
N LYS A 70 -6.12 -12.11 12.77
CA LYS A 70 -6.44 -11.75 14.15
C LYS A 70 -5.46 -12.42 15.09
N ASP A 71 -4.92 -11.63 16.02
CA ASP A 71 -4.10 -12.08 17.13
C ASP A 71 -2.91 -12.99 16.75
N LEU A 72 -2.18 -12.63 15.70
CA LEU A 72 -0.97 -13.36 15.32
C LEU A 72 0.17 -13.04 16.29
N SER A 73 0.66 -14.06 17.00
CA SER A 73 1.83 -13.98 17.86
C SER A 73 2.82 -15.10 17.52
N VAL A 74 3.95 -14.75 16.89
CA VAL A 74 4.96 -15.70 16.39
C VAL A 74 6.35 -15.12 16.61
N ASP A 75 7.30 -15.92 17.10
CA ASP A 75 8.73 -15.59 17.21
C ASP A 75 9.53 -16.48 16.26
N ILE A 76 10.12 -15.87 15.22
CA ILE A 76 10.99 -16.52 14.24
C ILE A 76 12.43 -16.14 14.56
N LYS A 77 13.27 -17.13 14.88
CA LYS A 77 14.67 -16.89 15.23
C LYS A 77 15.52 -16.69 13.98
N SER A 78 16.64 -15.99 14.17
CA SER A 78 17.61 -15.75 13.10
C SER A 78 18.14 -17.08 12.56
N GLY A 79 18.05 -17.27 11.23
CA GLY A 79 18.51 -18.49 10.56
C GLY A 79 17.49 -19.62 10.46
N GLU A 80 16.28 -19.44 10.99
CA GLU A 80 15.21 -20.44 10.86
C GLU A 80 14.56 -20.39 9.48
N LYS A 81 14.31 -21.57 8.89
CA LYS A 81 13.52 -21.72 7.66
C LYS A 81 12.07 -21.99 8.05
N VAL A 82 11.16 -21.09 7.69
CA VAL A 82 9.73 -21.18 8.01
C VAL A 82 8.91 -21.36 6.73
N GLY A 83 8.01 -22.34 6.72
CA GLY A 83 7.04 -22.53 5.65
C GLY A 83 5.69 -21.94 6.01
N VAL A 84 5.13 -21.10 5.14
CA VAL A 84 3.76 -20.59 5.29
C VAL A 84 2.83 -21.44 4.45
N ILE A 85 1.86 -22.09 5.09
CA ILE A 85 0.84 -22.90 4.42
C ILE A 85 -0.50 -22.20 4.58
N CYS A 86 -1.25 -22.07 3.49
CA CYS A 86 -2.61 -21.54 3.47
C CYS A 86 -3.53 -22.58 2.84
N LYS A 87 -4.73 -22.76 3.40
CA LYS A 87 -5.78 -23.55 2.75
C LYS A 87 -6.43 -22.65 1.69
N VAL A 88 -6.17 -22.94 0.41
CA VAL A 88 -6.68 -22.13 -0.70
C VAL A 88 -8.20 -22.31 -0.82
N PHE A 89 -8.93 -21.33 -0.31
CA PHE A 89 -10.14 -20.82 -0.93
C PHE A 89 -9.95 -19.30 -1.05
N ILE A 90 -9.89 -18.81 -2.30
CA ILE A 90 -9.82 -17.39 -2.70
C ILE A 90 -8.42 -16.75 -2.68
N HIS A 91 -7.96 -16.43 -3.89
CA HIS A 91 -6.94 -15.48 -4.35
C HIS A 91 -5.91 -14.99 -3.30
N VAL A 92 -4.91 -15.84 -2.98
CA VAL A 92 -3.71 -15.43 -2.23
C VAL A 92 -2.80 -14.62 -3.15
N SER A 93 -3.07 -13.32 -3.21
CA SER A 93 -2.10 -12.33 -3.66
C SER A 93 -1.70 -11.51 -2.44
N LYS A 94 -0.39 -11.51 -2.13
CA LYS A 94 0.31 -10.52 -1.29
C LYS A 94 0.52 -10.81 0.21
N LEU A 95 0.87 -12.04 0.58
CA LEU A 95 1.81 -12.25 1.69
C LEU A 95 3.08 -12.90 1.12
N LYS A 96 3.92 -12.08 0.50
CA LYS A 96 5.32 -12.42 0.23
C LYS A 96 6.13 -11.69 1.31
N LEU A 97 6.68 -12.47 2.23
CA LEU A 97 7.75 -12.05 3.14
C LEU A 97 9.00 -11.67 2.35
#